data_AF-A0A8C6QBB9-F1
#
_entry.id   AF-A0A8C6QBB9-F1
#
_cell.length_a   1.000
_cell.length_b   1.000
_cell.length_c   1.000
_cell.angle_alpha   90.00
_cell.angle_beta   90.00
_cell.angle_gamma   90.00
#
_symmetry.space_group_name_H-M   'P 1'
#
loop_
_entity.id
_entity.type
_entity.pdbx_description
1 polymer ?
#
loop_
_entity_poly.entity_id
_entity_poly.type
_entity_poly.pdbx_seq_one_letter_code
_entity_poly.pdbx_strand_id
1 'polypeptide(L)' 'MDFHYVAMGFGGHGLSSHYSPGFPYHHQNFEIRRVVAAFNLTKVSFVGHSFG' A
#
# COMPACT_ATOMS: atom_id res chain seq x y z
N MET A 1 14.59 10.00 -17.75
CA MET A 1 14.20 8.80 -16.99
C MET A 1 12.95 9.19 -16.24
N ASP A 2 11.80 8.64 -16.63
CA ASP A 2 10.53 8.96 -16.00
C ASP A 2 10.31 8.00 -14.84
N PHE A 3 10.24 8.53 -13.63
CA PHE A 3 9.92 7.78 -12.42
C PHE A 3 8.47 8.05 -12.04
N HIS A 4 7.69 6.98 -11.89
CA HIS A 4 6.31 7.06 -11.43
C HIS A 4 6.26 6.76 -9.94
N TYR A 5 5.87 7.75 -9.14
CA TYR A 5 5.73 7.61 -7.69
C TYR A 5 4.26 7.36 -7.33
N VAL A 6 4.02 6.31 -6.54
CA VAL A 6 2.69 6.00 -5.99
C VAL A 6 2.77 6.12 -4.47
N ALA A 7 2.17 7.17 -3.93
CA ALA A 7 1.98 7.33 -2.49
C ALA A 7 0.69 6.61 -2.07
N MET A 8 0.83 5.51 -1.33
CA MET A 8 -0.28 4.67 -0.90
C MET A 8 -0.60 4.89 0.58
N GLY A 9 -1.89 5.01 0.91
CA GLY A 9 -2.37 5.06 2.29
C GLY A 9 -2.80 3.69 2.77
N PHE A 10 -2.27 3.22 3.90
CA PHE A 10 -2.73 1.98 4.53
C PHE A 10 -4.18 2.09 4.99
N GLY A 11 -4.92 0.98 4.98
CA GLY A 11 -6.30 0.94 5.47
C GLY A 11 -6.41 1.57 6.87
N GLY A 12 -7.47 2.32 7.13
CA GLY A 12 -7.64 3.05 8.38
C GLY A 12 -6.93 4.41 8.48
N HIS A 13 -6.18 4.84 7.45
CA HIS A 13 -5.50 6.14 7.42
C HIS A 13 -5.89 6.97 6.19
N GLY A 14 -6.05 8.29 6.37
CA GLY A 14 -6.34 9.23 5.28
C GLY A 14 -7.71 8.98 4.63
N LEU A 15 -7.73 8.82 3.29
CA LEU A 15 -8.94 8.51 2.51
C LEU A 15 -9.16 7.00 2.30
N SER A 16 -8.27 6.15 2.82
CA SER A 16 -8.40 4.69 2.68
C SER A 16 -9.48 4.16 3.61
N SER A 17 -10.36 3.31 3.09
CA SER A 17 -11.44 2.68 3.86
C SER A 17 -10.90 1.94 5.09
N HIS A 18 -11.69 1.93 6.15
CA HIS A 18 -11.43 1.05 7.28
C HIS A 18 -11.57 -0.42 6.86
N TYR A 19 -10.79 -1.29 7.48
CA TYR A 19 -10.94 -2.73 7.30
C TYR A 19 -12.32 -3.20 7.79
N SER A 20 -12.82 -4.28 7.18
CA SER A 20 -14.07 -4.93 7.60
C SER A 20 -13.97 -5.32 9.09
N PRO A 21 -15.06 -5.18 9.88
CA PRO A 21 -15.06 -5.56 11.29
C PRO A 21 -14.58 -7.00 11.48
N GLY A 22 -13.62 -7.20 12.39
CA GLY A 22 -13.03 -8.52 12.68
C GLY A 22 -11.76 -8.86 11.88
N PHE A 23 -11.34 -8.02 10.92
CA PHE A 23 -10.06 -8.22 10.24
C PHE A 23 -8.93 -7.54 11.04
N PRO A 24 -7.88 -8.26 11.44
CA PRO A 24 -6.80 -7.66 12.20
C PRO A 24 -5.98 -6.72 11.31
N TYR A 25 -5.63 -5.54 11.85
CA TYR A 25 -4.61 -4.66 11.28
C TYR A 25 -3.24 -5.31 11.50
N HIS A 26 -2.93 -6.35 10.72
CA HIS A 26 -1.61 -6.94 10.70
C HIS A 26 -0.77 -6.27 9.62
N HIS A 27 0.51 -6.07 9.92
CA HIS A 27 1.57 -5.64 8.99
C HIS A 27 1.77 -6.69 7.89
N GLN A 28 0.77 -6.88 7.05
CA GLN A 28 0.84 -7.85 5.97
C GLN A 28 0.85 -7.10 4.66
N ASN A 29 1.85 -7.41 3.85
CA ASN A 29 2.13 -6.90 2.51
C ASN A 29 0.97 -7.06 1.50
N PHE A 30 -0.24 -7.43 1.94
CA PHE A 30 -1.43 -7.59 1.11
C PHE A 30 -1.83 -6.28 0.42
N GLU A 31 -1.81 -5.15 1.12
CA GLU A 31 -2.17 -3.86 0.50
C GLU A 31 -1.15 -3.46 -0.57
N ILE A 32 0.15 -3.62 -0.27
CA ILE A 32 1.24 -3.37 -1.22
C ILE A 32 1.10 -4.25 -2.47
N ARG A 33 0.86 -5.55 -2.29
CA ARG A 33 0.66 -6.48 -3.41
C ARG A 33 -0.54 -6.12 -4.27
N ARG A 34 -1.65 -5.66 -3.67
CA ARG A 34 -2.83 -5.22 -4.41
C ARG A 34 -2.54 -3.98 -5.27
N VAL A 35 -1.81 -3.01 -4.73
CA VAL A 35 -1.39 -1.80 -5.48
C VAL A 35 -0.45 -2.19 -6.62
N VAL A 36 0.58 -3.00 -6.36
CA VAL A 36 1.53 -3.47 -7.38
C VAL A 36 0.82 -4.19 -8.53
N ALA A 37 -0.15 -5.06 -8.21
CA ALA A 37 -0.94 -5.77 -9.21
C ALA A 37 -1.88 -4.84 -9.99
N ALA A 38 -2.57 -3.91 -9.32
CA ALA A 38 -3.49 -2.98 -9.96
C ALA A 38 -2.80 -2.03 -10.95
N PHE A 39 -1.55 -1.64 -10.65
CA PHE A 39 -0.74 -0.78 -11.51
C PHE A 39 0.19 -1.55 -12.45
N ASN A 40 0.09 -2.90 -12.48
CA ASN A 40 0.92 -3.79 -13.30
C ASN A 40 2.44 -3.50 -13.19
N LEU A 41 2.91 -3.19 -11.97
CA LEU A 41 4.30 -2.81 -11.72
C LEU A 41 5.17 -4.06 -11.63
N THR A 42 6.13 -4.21 -12.56
CA THR A 42 7.00 -5.40 -12.63
C THR A 42 8.29 -5.26 -11.82
N LYS A 43 8.72 -4.01 -11.54
CA LYS A 43 9.87 -3.69 -10.70
C LYS A 43 9.55 -2.45 -9.89
N VAL A 44 9.62 -2.57 -8.57
CA VAL A 44 9.27 -1.50 -7.63
C VAL A 44 10.38 -1.29 -6.61
N SER A 45 10.52 -0.05 -6.16
CA SER A 45 11.36 0.33 -5.03
C SER A 45 10.47 0.95 -3.96
N PHE A 46 10.67 0.56 -2.71
CA PHE A 46 9.89 1.06 -1.58
C PHE A 46 10.62 2.21 -0.89
N VAL A 47 9.90 3.27 -0.58
CA VAL A 47 10.38 4.38 0.24
C VAL A 47 9.37 4.56 1.37
N GLY A 48 9.83 4.27 2.58
CA GLY A 48 9.01 4.26 3.79
C GLY A 48 9.58 5.19 4.86
N HIS A 49 8.72 5.74 5.71
CA HIS A 49 9.11 6.51 6.88
C HIS A 49 8.33 6.01 8.10
N SER A 50 9.06 5.61 9.15
CA SER A 50 8.54 5.02 10.38
C SER A 50 7.77 3.70 10.17
N PHE A 51 6.46 3.73 9.92
CA PHE A 51 5.61 2.54 9.78
C PHE A 51 5.55 2.00 8.34
N GLY A 52 5.95 2.80 7.37
CA GLY A 52 5.96 2.46 5.94
C GLY A 52 7.25 1.83 5.45
#